data_AF-A0A815TQM0-F1
#
_entry.id   AF-A0A815TQM0-F1
#
_cell.length_a   1.000
_cell.length_b   1.000
_cell.length_c   1.000
_cell.angle_alpha   90.00
_cell.angle_beta   90.00
_cell.angle_gamma   90.00
#
_symmetry.space_group_name_H-M   'P 1'
#
loop_
_entity.id
_entity.type
_entity.pdbx_description
1 polymer ?
#
loop_
_entity_poly.entity_id
_entity_poly.type
_entity_poly.pdbx_seq_one_letter_code
_entity_poly.pdbx_strand_id
1 'polypeptide(L)'
;MIILVCSILYATSTKKSDFQPSQNEQSTEEVNCVPHYDPGLLSISILSTHEGLQLKNMTNNEWIDEPLQHNIGVIWLGEAASRTTQNRLKSGIHRVIYPQDPTCRVAVWYEICTTEQLRNISADSHDEPMTEGIITLKNLP
;
A
#
# COMPACT_ATOMS: atom_id res chain seq x y z
N MET A 1 -19.74 -5.13 -4.91
CA MET A 1 -18.79 -4.25 -5.62
C MET A 1 -17.45 -4.41 -4.93
N ILE A 2 -16.53 -5.11 -5.59
CA ILE A 2 -15.19 -5.41 -5.08
C ILE A 2 -14.34 -4.19 -5.44
N ILE A 3 -13.95 -3.37 -4.46
CA ILE A 3 -12.85 -2.44 -4.71
C ILE A 3 -11.59 -3.29 -4.55
N LEU A 4 -11.13 -3.81 -5.68
CA LEU A 4 -9.79 -4.34 -5.78
C LEU A 4 -8.89 -3.09 -5.78
N VAL A 5 -8.41 -2.66 -4.61
CA VAL A 5 -7.24 -1.79 -4.57
C VAL A 5 -6.04 -2.67 -4.91
N CYS A 6 -5.98 -3.15 -6.15
CA CYS A 6 -4.81 -3.80 -6.70
C CYS A 6 -3.81 -2.69 -6.98
N SER A 7 -3.18 -2.19 -5.92
CA SER A 7 -2.00 -1.38 -6.08
C SER A 7 -0.88 -2.33 -6.50
N ILE A 8 -0.78 -2.60 -7.80
CA ILE A 8 0.46 -3.13 -8.36
C ILE A 8 1.48 -1.99 -8.23
N LEU A 9 2.17 -1.98 -7.11
CA LEU A 9 3.16 -0.96 -6.83
C LEU A 9 4.45 -1.33 -7.55
N TYR A 10 4.64 -0.77 -8.75
CA TYR A 10 5.90 -0.88 -9.49
C TYR A 10 6.95 0.00 -8.80
N ALA A 11 7.86 -0.63 -8.07
CA ALA A 11 9.04 0.01 -7.51
C ALA A 11 10.25 -0.38 -8.36
N THR A 12 10.90 0.59 -9.01
CA THR A 12 12.21 0.41 -9.64
C THR A 12 13.15 1.45 -9.08
N SER A 13 14.30 1.05 -8.53
CA SER A 13 15.35 1.98 -8.13
C SER A 13 16.03 2.55 -9.38
N THR A 14 15.54 3.68 -9.89
CA THR A 14 16.29 4.44 -10.89
C THR A 14 17.30 5.30 -10.15
N LYS A 15 18.59 5.00 -10.26
CA LYS A 15 19.66 5.91 -9.80
C LYS A 15 19.42 7.28 -10.42
N LYS A 16 18.93 8.23 -9.63
CA LYS A 16 18.72 9.61 -10.06
C LYS A 16 20.09 10.22 -10.31
N SER A 17 20.32 10.70 -11.53
CA SER A 17 21.57 11.35 -11.93
C SER A 17 21.89 12.54 -11.02
N ASP A 18 23.13 12.55 -10.52
CA ASP A 18 23.88 13.64 -9.90
C ASP A 18 23.15 14.98 -9.67
N PHE A 19 22.62 15.14 -8.46
CA PHE A 19 22.50 16.46 -7.84
C PHE A 19 22.92 16.35 -6.38
N GLN A 20 24.11 16.85 -6.04
CA GLN A 20 24.56 16.95 -4.65
C GLN A 20 24.05 18.25 -4.02
N PRO A 21 23.35 18.16 -2.87
CA PRO A 21 23.50 19.16 -1.83
C PRO A 21 24.19 18.56 -0.59
N SER A 22 24.94 19.45 0.04
CA SER A 22 25.84 19.30 1.19
C SER A 22 25.30 18.49 2.38
N GLN A 23 26.11 17.51 2.78
CA GLN A 23 26.50 17.11 4.16
C GLN A 23 25.50 17.42 5.28
N ASN A 24 24.51 16.54 5.41
CA ASN A 24 23.95 16.06 6.68
C ASN A 24 23.23 14.75 6.33
N GLU A 25 24.00 13.68 6.09
CA GLU A 25 23.52 12.38 5.64
C GLU A 25 22.84 11.62 6.78
N GLN A 26 21.64 12.07 7.12
CA GLN A 26 20.63 11.16 7.64
C GLN A 26 20.00 10.53 6.39
N SER A 27 20.39 9.29 6.08
CA SER A 27 19.80 8.51 4.98
C SER A 27 18.30 8.43 5.21
N THR A 28 17.55 9.33 4.59
CA THR A 28 16.11 9.15 4.45
C THR A 28 15.98 7.97 3.51
N GLU A 29 15.71 6.79 4.07
CA GLU A 29 15.33 5.63 3.26
C GLU A 29 14.23 6.10 2.33
N GLU A 30 14.50 6.10 1.03
CA GLU A 30 13.54 6.58 0.05
C GLU A 30 12.30 5.68 0.15
N VAL A 31 11.14 6.30 0.32
CA VAL A 31 9.89 5.58 0.56
C VAL A 31 9.05 5.62 -0.71
N ASN A 32 8.64 4.44 -1.21
CA ASN A 32 7.74 4.32 -2.36
C ASN A 32 6.30 4.67 -1.96
N CYS A 33 5.85 4.21 -0.80
CA CYS A 33 4.54 4.54 -0.23
C CYS A 33 4.69 5.08 1.20
N VAL A 34 4.37 6.36 1.39
CA VAL A 34 4.54 7.06 2.66
C VAL A 34 3.74 6.42 3.81
N PRO A 35 4.17 6.59 5.07
CA PRO A 35 3.43 6.14 6.25
C PRO A 35 1.95 6.57 6.26
N HIS A 36 1.04 5.60 6.27
CA HIS A 36 -0.41 5.84 6.39
C HIS A 36 -1.13 4.62 6.97
N TYR A 37 -2.43 4.72 7.20
CA TYR A 37 -3.31 3.58 7.50
C TYR A 37 -4.42 3.54 6.45
N ASP A 38 -4.95 2.34 6.20
CA ASP A 38 -6.05 2.17 5.24
C ASP A 38 -7.38 2.63 5.86
N PRO A 39 -8.31 3.17 5.06
CA PRO A 39 -9.60 3.63 5.56
C PRO A 39 -10.53 2.45 5.95
N GLY A 40 -10.33 1.27 5.36
CA GLY A 40 -11.13 0.05 5.50
C GLY A 40 -11.23 -0.56 6.88
N LEU A 41 -11.84 -1.74 6.93
CA LEU A 41 -11.90 -2.56 8.13
C LEU A 41 -10.54 -3.22 8.40
N LEU A 42 -10.01 -3.93 7.41
CA LEU A 42 -8.69 -4.55 7.47
C LEU A 42 -8.13 -4.73 6.06
N SER A 43 -6.81 -4.85 5.99
CA SER A 43 -6.08 -5.17 4.77
C SER A 43 -5.34 -6.48 4.93
N ILE A 44 -5.23 -7.24 3.83
CA ILE A 44 -4.55 -8.53 3.77
C ILE A 44 -3.54 -8.49 2.63
N SER A 45 -2.25 -8.47 2.94
CA SER A 45 -1.18 -8.73 1.96
C SER A 45 -1.01 -10.23 1.79
N ILE A 46 -1.11 -10.72 0.56
CA ILE A 46 -1.07 -12.16 0.23
C ILE A 46 0.09 -12.54 -0.69
N LEU A 47 0.74 -11.54 -1.30
CA LEU A 47 1.88 -11.75 -2.18
C LEU A 47 2.81 -10.55 -2.08
N SER A 48 4.11 -10.83 -1.99
CA SER A 48 5.18 -9.86 -2.15
C SER A 48 6.38 -10.58 -2.74
N THR A 49 6.95 -10.06 -3.84
CA THR A 49 8.12 -10.69 -4.48
C THR A 49 9.44 -10.27 -3.85
N HIS A 50 9.48 -9.15 -3.13
CA HIS A 50 10.67 -8.55 -2.51
C HIS A 50 10.27 -7.76 -1.26
N GLU A 51 11.25 -7.43 -0.41
CA GLU A 51 11.06 -6.60 0.79
C GLU A 51 10.46 -5.24 0.46
N GLY A 52 9.70 -4.68 1.41
CA GLY A 52 9.43 -3.25 1.38
C GLY A 52 8.26 -2.82 2.26
N LEU A 53 7.22 -3.64 2.40
CA LEU A 53 6.11 -3.35 3.31
C LEU A 53 6.62 -3.41 4.75
N GLN A 54 6.41 -2.31 5.45
CA GLN A 54 6.74 -2.19 6.86
C GLN A 54 5.53 -1.74 7.64
N LEU A 55 5.31 -2.35 8.81
CA LEU A 55 4.27 -1.95 9.76
C LEU A 55 4.91 -1.27 10.96
N LYS A 56 4.29 -0.18 11.42
CA LYS A 56 4.77 0.54 12.60
C LYS A 56 4.31 -0.17 13.86
N ASN A 57 5.26 -0.55 14.70
CA ASN A 57 4.99 -0.93 16.07
C ASN A 57 4.60 0.32 16.88
N MET A 58 3.35 0.38 17.32
CA MET A 58 2.82 1.55 18.03
C MET A 58 3.32 1.68 19.47
N THR A 59 3.95 0.65 20.04
CA THR A 59 4.48 0.66 21.40
C THR A 59 5.86 1.29 21.47
N ASN A 60 6.75 0.97 20.53
CA ASN A 60 8.14 1.46 20.52
C ASN A 60 8.50 2.33 19.31
N ASN A 61 7.55 2.60 18.41
CA ASN A 61 7.71 3.37 17.17
C ASN A 61 8.65 2.76 16.13
N GLU A 62 9.06 1.51 16.27
CA GLU A 62 9.90 0.81 15.30
C GLU A 62 9.09 0.38 14.06
N TRP A 63 9.76 0.29 12.92
CA TRP A 63 9.21 -0.31 11.71
C TRP A 63 9.55 -1.79 11.68
N ILE A 64 8.56 -2.63 11.42
CA ILE A 64 8.69 -4.09 11.33
C ILE A 64 8.49 -4.48 9.87
N ASP A 65 9.48 -5.14 9.28
CA ASP A 65 9.42 -5.67 7.92
C ASP A 65 8.39 -6.80 7.79
N GLU A 66 7.74 -6.88 6.63
CA GLU A 66 6.93 -8.03 6.29
C GLU A 66 7.79 -9.30 6.17
N PRO A 67 7.31 -10.48 6.63
CA PRO A 67 7.97 -11.73 6.31
C PRO A 67 7.83 -12.04 4.81
N LEU A 68 8.96 -12.27 4.13
CA LEU A 68 9.00 -12.66 2.70
C LEU A 68 8.85 -14.18 2.46
N GLN A 69 8.43 -14.92 3.47
CA GLN A 69 8.32 -16.36 3.38
C GLN A 69 7.07 -16.75 2.58
N HIS A 70 7.20 -17.80 1.77
CA HIS A 70 6.08 -18.35 1.02
C HIS A 70 4.95 -18.77 1.97
N ASN A 71 3.70 -18.56 1.53
CA ASN A 71 2.48 -18.91 2.25
C ASN A 71 2.23 -18.14 3.56
N ILE A 72 2.89 -17.00 3.76
CA ILE A 72 2.56 -16.07 4.85
C ILE A 72 1.81 -14.87 4.28
N GLY A 73 0.65 -14.57 4.87
CA GLY A 73 -0.07 -13.33 4.65
C GLY A 73 0.08 -12.40 5.84
N VAL A 74 0.09 -11.09 5.58
CA VAL A 74 0.15 -10.07 6.62
C VAL A 74 -1.20 -9.36 6.68
N ILE A 75 -1.76 -9.24 7.88
CA ILE A 75 -3.04 -8.59 8.12
C ILE A 75 -2.83 -7.40 9.04
N TRP A 76 -3.45 -6.27 8.71
CA TRP A 76 -3.53 -5.11 9.61
C TRP A 76 -4.91 -4.46 9.55
N LEU A 77 -5.22 -3.71 10.58
CA LEU A 77 -6.52 -3.04 10.72
C LEU A 77 -6.50 -1.67 10.06
N GLY A 78 -7.62 -1.30 9.44
CA GLY A 78 -7.84 0.05 8.93
C GLY A 78 -8.62 0.93 9.92
N GLU A 79 -8.90 2.16 9.49
CA GLU A 79 -9.61 3.18 10.25
C GLU A 79 -11.03 2.73 10.64
N ALA A 80 -11.75 2.06 9.75
CA ALA A 80 -13.11 1.62 10.06
C ALA A 80 -13.13 0.63 11.24
N ALA A 81 -12.12 -0.26 11.37
CA ALA A 81 -12.03 -1.14 12.54
C ALA A 81 -11.81 -0.35 13.83
N SER A 82 -10.94 0.66 13.82
CA SER A 82 -10.73 1.54 14.97
C SER A 82 -12.04 2.22 15.38
N ARG A 83 -12.76 2.81 14.42
CA ARG A 83 -14.04 3.48 14.67
C ARG A 83 -15.10 2.51 15.21
N THR A 84 -15.31 1.36 14.55
CA THR A 84 -16.33 0.38 14.96
C THR A 84 -16.07 -0.20 16.34
N THR A 85 -14.79 -0.32 16.73
CA THR A 85 -14.41 -0.81 18.06
C THR A 85 -14.24 0.29 19.10
N GLN A 86 -14.67 1.52 18.81
CA GLN A 86 -14.52 2.68 19.69
C GLN A 86 -13.07 2.86 20.18
N ASN A 87 -12.12 2.78 19.24
CA ASN A 87 -10.69 2.94 19.45
C ASN A 87 -10.02 1.89 20.34
N ARG A 88 -10.70 0.76 20.65
CA ARG A 88 -10.10 -0.38 21.35
C ARG A 88 -9.05 -1.10 20.50
N LEU A 89 -9.33 -1.28 19.21
CA LEU A 89 -8.34 -1.70 18.24
C LEU A 89 -7.81 -0.47 17.51
N LYS A 90 -6.52 -0.45 17.19
CA LYS A 90 -5.87 0.66 16.49
C LYS A 90 -5.59 0.28 15.05
N SER A 91 -5.68 1.25 14.15
CA SER A 91 -5.31 1.09 12.75
C SER A 91 -3.82 0.83 12.65
N GLY A 92 -3.42 -0.14 11.83
CA GLY A 92 -2.02 -0.40 11.53
C GLY A 92 -1.49 0.69 10.62
N ILE A 93 -0.45 1.39 11.07
CA ILE A 93 0.30 2.30 10.21
C ILE A 93 1.30 1.46 9.42
N HIS A 94 1.32 1.63 8.10
CA HIS A 94 2.24 0.93 7.23
C HIS A 94 2.89 1.89 6.23
N ARG A 95 4.02 1.48 5.65
CA ARG A 95 4.74 2.15 4.57
C ARG A 95 5.32 1.11 3.62
N VAL A 96 5.77 1.55 2.45
CA VAL A 96 6.56 0.70 1.54
C VAL A 96 7.87 1.41 1.21
N ILE A 97 9.00 0.83 1.61
CA ILE A 97 10.33 1.28 1.19
C ILE A 97 10.72 0.63 -0.14
N TYR A 98 11.66 1.23 -0.87
CA TYR A 98 12.24 0.56 -2.03
C TYR A 98 13.04 -0.67 -1.60
N PRO A 99 13.02 -1.77 -2.38
CA PRO A 99 13.90 -2.90 -2.15
C PRO A 99 15.37 -2.46 -2.24
N GLN A 100 16.24 -3.16 -1.53
CA GLN A 100 17.68 -2.86 -1.49
C GLN A 100 18.35 -3.20 -2.82
N ASP A 101 17.89 -4.27 -3.48
CA ASP A 101 18.27 -4.61 -4.85
C ASP A 101 17.37 -3.81 -5.82
N PRO A 102 17.90 -3.20 -6.90
CA PRO A 102 17.11 -2.55 -7.98
C PRO A 102 16.21 -3.51 -8.78
N THR A 103 15.50 -4.42 -8.12
CA THR A 103 14.55 -5.35 -8.71
C THR A 103 13.14 -4.77 -8.73
N CYS A 104 12.31 -5.28 -9.65
CA CYS A 104 10.90 -4.96 -9.68
C CYS A 104 10.19 -5.72 -8.56
N ARG A 105 9.62 -4.98 -7.60
CA ARG A 105 8.72 -5.53 -6.58
C ARG A 105 7.30 -5.60 -7.13
N VAL A 106 6.66 -6.74 -6.94
CA VAL A 106 5.23 -6.95 -7.18
C VAL A 106 4.60 -7.37 -5.86
N ALA A 107 3.54 -6.69 -5.47
CA ALA A 107 2.77 -7.01 -4.28
C ALA A 107 1.28 -7.03 -4.60
N VAL A 108 0.54 -7.86 -3.86
CA VAL A 108 -0.92 -7.92 -3.93
C VAL A 108 -1.46 -7.88 -2.52
N TRP A 109 -2.32 -6.91 -2.26
CA TRP A 109 -3.13 -6.86 -1.05
C TRP A 109 -4.60 -6.64 -1.39
N TYR A 110 -5.45 -7.00 -0.43
CA TYR A 110 -6.89 -6.82 -0.49
C TYR A 110 -7.36 -6.04 0.72
N GLU A 111 -8.05 -4.92 0.48
CA GLU A 111 -8.70 -4.14 1.52
C GLU A 111 -10.16 -4.58 1.66
N ILE A 112 -10.56 -4.93 2.88
CA ILE A 112 -11.96 -5.19 3.23
C ILE A 112 -12.59 -3.87 3.67
N CYS A 113 -13.41 -3.28 2.80
CA CYS A 113 -14.14 -2.06 3.10
C CYS A 113 -15.49 -2.35 3.79
N THR A 114 -16.01 -1.36 4.54
CA THR A 114 -17.38 -1.39 5.04
C THR A 114 -18.38 -0.99 3.97
N THR A 115 -19.64 -1.38 4.14
CA THR A 115 -20.72 -0.96 3.24
C THR A 115 -20.88 0.56 3.18
N GLU A 116 -20.63 1.26 4.29
CA GLU A 116 -20.70 2.72 4.34
C GLU A 116 -19.62 3.37 3.46
N GLN A 117 -18.39 2.83 3.47
CA GLN A 117 -17.33 3.33 2.58
C GLN A 117 -17.71 3.16 1.11
N LEU A 118 -18.28 2.01 0.74
CA LEU A 118 -18.75 1.78 -0.62
C LEU A 118 -19.85 2.76 -1.04
N ARG A 119 -20.79 3.08 -0.12
CA ARG A 119 -21.88 4.04 -0.38
C ARG A 119 -21.35 5.46 -0.58
N ASN A 120 -20.38 5.88 0.23
CA ASN A 120 -19.81 7.21 0.11
C ASN A 120 -19.08 7.38 -1.23
N ILE A 121 -18.34 6.36 -1.67
CA ILE A 121 -17.68 6.36 -2.99
C ILE A 121 -18.71 6.48 -4.12
N SER A 122 -19.83 5.75 -4.05
CA SER A 122 -20.91 5.84 -5.05
C SER A 122 -21.74 7.13 -4.99
N ALA A 123 -21.66 7.87 -3.89
CA ALA A 123 -22.39 9.13 -3.73
C ALA A 123 -21.57 10.32 -4.28
N ASP A 124 -20.24 10.22 -4.26
CA ASP A 124 -19.33 11.22 -4.81
C ASP A 124 -19.08 11.05 -6.31
N SER A 125 -19.49 9.93 -6.91
CA SER A 125 -19.42 9.73 -8.36
C SER A 125 -20.59 10.41 -9.09
N HIS A 126 -20.32 11.53 -9.74
CA HIS A 126 -20.99 11.83 -11.02
C HIS A 126 -20.55 10.76 -12.03
N ASP A 127 -21.16 9.58 -11.96
CA ASP A 127 -20.90 8.48 -12.88
C ASP A 127 -21.43 8.83 -14.28
N GLU A 128 -20.58 9.48 -15.09
CA GLU A 128 -20.72 9.37 -16.54
C GLU A 128 -20.32 7.94 -16.94
N PRO A 129 -21.19 7.16 -17.60
CA PRO A 129 -20.87 5.80 -17.99
C PRO A 129 -19.68 5.81 -18.95
N MET A 130 -18.61 5.07 -18.60
CA MET A 130 -17.52 4.79 -19.52
C MET A 130 -18.07 4.01 -20.73
N THR A 131 -18.17 4.67 -21.88
CA THR A 131 -18.57 4.05 -23.15
C THR A 131 -17.56 2.96 -23.52
N GLU A 132 -18.00 1.70 -23.46
CA GLU A 132 -17.33 0.46 -23.91
C GLU A 132 -15.79 0.53 -24.02
N GLY A 133 -15.10 0.37 -22.89
CA GLY A 133 -13.64 0.28 -22.83
C GLY A 133 -13.09 -1.03 -23.42
N ILE A 134 -13.03 -1.14 -24.74
CA ILE A 134 -12.15 -2.11 -25.41
C ILE A 134 -10.71 -1.61 -25.26
N ILE A 135 -9.96 -2.18 -24.31
CA ILE A 135 -8.51 -2.01 -24.26
C ILE A 135 -7.91 -2.81 -25.41
N THR A 136 -7.56 -2.11 -26.49
CA THR A 136 -6.78 -2.71 -27.56
C THR A 136 -5.32 -2.76 -27.11
N LEU A 137 -4.85 -3.92 -26.64
CA LEU A 137 -3.44 -4.19 -26.36
C LEU A 137 -2.66 -4.28 -27.69
N LYS A 138 -2.42 -3.14 -28.33
CA LYS A 138 -1.52 -3.01 -29.47
C LYS A 138 -0.38 -2.09 -29.06
N ASN A 139 0.60 -2.66 -28.35
CA ASN A 139 2.00 -2.23 -28.19
C ASN A 139 2.48 -2.46 -26.74
N LEU A 140 2.60 -3.73 -26.36
CA LEU A 140 3.63 -4.10 -25.39
C LEU A 140 4.87 -4.52 -26.20
N PRO A 141 6.09 -4.08 -25.84
CA PRO A 141 7.33 -4.61 -26.42
C PRO A 141 7.51 -6.10 -26.13
#